data_AF-F5T0M6-F1
#
_entry.id   AF-F5T0M6-F1
#
_cell.length_a   1.000
_cell.length_b   1.000
_cell.length_c   1.000
_cell.angle_alpha   90.00
_cell.angle_beta   90.00
_cell.angle_gamma   90.00
#
_symmetry.space_group_name_H-M   'P 1'
#
loop_
_entity.id
_entity.type
_entity.pdbx_description
1 polymer ?
#
loop_
_entity_poly.entity_id
_entity_poly.type
_entity_poly.pdbx_seq_one_letter_code
_entity_poly.pdbx_strand_id
1 'polypeptide(L)' 'MLILTRRIGESLIIDEDIVVTVLATKGNQVRIGIEAPDDVHIVREELLDNDNKPKK' A
#
# COMPACT_ATOMS: atom_id res chain seq x y z
N MET A 1 0.92 -2.08 15.62
CA MET A 1 1.77 -2.59 14.51
C MET A 1 1.58 -4.11 14.45
N LEU A 2 1.02 -4.62 13.36
CA LEU A 2 0.91 -6.05 13.08
C LEU A 2 2.00 -6.43 12.07
N ILE A 3 2.73 -7.53 12.30
CA ILE A 3 3.88 -7.92 11.49
C ILE A 3 3.60 -9.28 10.85
N LEU A 4 3.62 -9.33 9.53
CA LEU A 4 3.35 -10.52 8.74
C LEU A 4 4.44 -10.70 7.68
N THR A 5 4.81 -11.93 7.40
CA THR A 5 5.73 -12.27 6.30
C THR A 5 4.94 -12.89 5.15
N ARG A 6 5.07 -12.32 3.95
CA ARG A 6 4.44 -12.79 2.71
C ARG A 6 5.51 -13.11 1.68
N ARG A 7 5.34 -14.22 0.96
CA ARG A 7 6.11 -14.60 -0.23
C ARG A 7 5.54 -13.91 -1.46
N ILE A 8 6.30 -13.94 -2.55
CA ILE A 8 5.84 -13.47 -3.86
C ILE A 8 4.58 -14.25 -4.26
N GLY A 9 3.54 -13.53 -4.67
CA GLY A 9 2.23 -14.07 -5.02
C GLY A 9 1.28 -14.22 -3.84
N GLU A 10 1.74 -14.05 -2.59
CA GLU A 10 0.84 -14.01 -1.44
C GLU A 10 0.25 -12.61 -1.23
N SER A 11 -0.97 -12.59 -0.73
CA SER A 11 -1.69 -11.37 -0.37
C SER A 11 -2.09 -11.37 1.11
N LEU A 12 -2.43 -10.19 1.58
CA LEU A 12 -3.15 -9.97 2.82
C LEU A 12 -4.34 -9.05 2.52
N ILE A 13 -5.40 -9.19 3.32
CA ILE A 13 -6.61 -8.39 3.21
C ILE A 13 -6.70 -7.51 4.45
N ILE A 14 -6.95 -6.23 4.25
CA ILE A 14 -7.21 -5.24 5.31
C ILE A 14 -8.69 -4.89 5.19
N ASP A 15 -9.40 -4.99 6.32
CA ASP A 15 -10.86 -4.87 6.34
C ASP A 15 -11.50 -5.92 5.43
N GLU A 16 -12.43 -5.55 4.55
CA GLU A 16 -13.03 -6.46 3.56
C GLU A 16 -12.64 -6.16 2.11
N ASP A 17 -12.26 -4.92 1.80
CA ASP A 17 -12.11 -4.43 0.42
C ASP A 17 -10.68 -4.05 0.00
N ILE A 18 -9.71 -4.07 0.92
CA ILE A 18 -8.32 -3.68 0.60
C ILE A 18 -7.44 -4.92 0.52
N VAL A 19 -6.96 -5.24 -0.69
CA VAL A 19 -6.06 -6.35 -0.94
C VAL A 19 -4.65 -5.84 -1.19
N VAL A 20 -3.69 -6.33 -0.42
CA VAL A 20 -2.26 -6.00 -0.59
C VAL A 20 -1.53 -7.26 -1.02
N THR A 21 -0.97 -7.25 -2.23
CA THR A 21 -0.32 -8.40 -2.86
C THR A 21 1.16 -8.13 -3.08
N VAL A 22 2.02 -9.08 -2.71
CA VAL A 22 3.46 -9.01 -3.01
C VAL A 22 3.69 -9.53 -4.43
N LEU A 23 3.94 -8.63 -5.37
CA LEU A 23 4.07 -8.98 -6.80
C LEU A 23 5.46 -9.48 -7.16
N ALA A 24 6.51 -8.89 -6.59
CA ALA A 24 7.89 -9.29 -6.84
C ALA A 24 8.83 -8.71 -5.78
N THR A 25 10.01 -9.30 -5.64
CA THR A 25 11.12 -8.70 -4.88
C THR A 25 12.34 -8.59 -5.80
N LYS A 26 13.07 -7.48 -5.69
CA LYS A 26 14.32 -7.24 -6.42
C LYS A 26 15.34 -6.63 -5.46
N GLY A 27 16.21 -7.48 -4.92
CA GLY A 27 17.14 -7.08 -3.87
C GLY A 27 16.37 -6.55 -2.66
N ASN A 28 16.57 -5.27 -2.32
CA ASN A 28 15.92 -4.60 -1.20
C ASN A 28 14.61 -3.91 -1.57
N GLN A 29 14.18 -3.97 -2.84
CA GLN A 29 12.92 -3.38 -3.29
C GLN A 29 11.84 -4.45 -3.39
N VAL A 30 10.63 -4.10 -2.97
CA VAL A 30 9.44 -4.95 -3.06
C VAL A 30 8.43 -4.24 -3.96
N ARG A 31 7.88 -4.98 -4.92
CA ARG A 31 6.76 -4.51 -5.73
C ARG A 31 5.47 -4.96 -5.04
N ILE A 32 4.68 -3.98 -4.62
CA ILE A 32 3.42 -4.21 -3.91
C ILE A 32 2.28 -3.78 -4.83
N GLY A 33 1.30 -4.66 -5.03
CA GLY A 33 0.01 -4.33 -5.61
C GLY A 33 -0.96 -4.00 -4.48
N ILE A 34 -1.73 -2.93 -4.65
CA ILE A 34 -2.78 -2.54 -3.71
C ILE A 34 -4.06 -2.39 -4.53
N GLU A 35 -5.07 -3.16 -4.17
CA GLU A 35 -6.41 -3.06 -4.73
C GLU A 35 -7.30 -2.54 -3.60
N ALA A 36 -8.00 -1.43 -3.84
CA ALA A 36 -8.89 -0.81 -2.88
C ALA A 36 -10.01 -0.07 -3.64
N PRO A 37 -11.16 0.18 -3.01
CA PRO A 37 -12.23 0.98 -3.61
C PRO A 37 -11.82 2.45 -3.78
N ASP A 38 -12.47 3.16 -4.71
CA ASP A 38 -12.16 4.57 -5.07
C ASP A 38 -12.26 5.56 -3.90
N ASP A 39 -13.02 5.24 -2.86
CA ASP A 39 -13.14 6.07 -1.65
C ASP A 39 -11.84 6.09 -0.83
N VAL A 40 -10.99 5.07 -0.98
CA VAL A 40 -9.74 4.93 -0.22
C VAL A 40 -8.60 5.60 -0.97
N HIS A 41 -8.12 6.71 -0.42
CA HIS A 41 -6.97 7.42 -0.98
C HIS A 41 -5.64 6.68 -0.70
N ILE A 42 -4.99 6.17 -1.75
CA ILE A 42 -3.70 5.51 -1.66
C ILE A 42 -2.61 6.43 -2.20
N VAL A 43 -1.67 6.80 -1.34
CA VAL A 43 -0.53 7.65 -1.68
C VAL A 43 0.75 7.10 -1.09
N ARG A 44 1.87 7.43 -1.73
CA ARG A 44 3.18 7.11 -1.18
C ARG A 44 3.49 8.06 -0.04
N GLU A 45 4.09 7.55 1.02
CA GLU A 45 4.39 8.31 2.23
C GLU A 45 5.21 9.58 1.93
N GLU A 46 6.17 9.51 1.00
CA GLU A 46 7.00 10.66 0.64
C GLU A 46 6.22 11.81 -0.05
N LEU A 47 4.98 11.55 -0.50
CA LEU A 47 4.13 12.54 -1.16
C LEU A 47 3.12 13.19 -0.20
N LEU A 48 3.00 12.68 1.04
CA LEU A 48 2.00 13.19 2.00
C LEU A 48 2.24 14.66 2.39
N ASP A 49 3.47 15.17 2.28
CA ASP A 49 3.88 16.46 2.84
C ASP A 49 3.49 17.69 1.99
N ASN A 50 3.02 17.51 0.75
CA ASN A 50 2.87 18.65 -0.18
C ASN A 50 1.43 19.07 -0.52
N ASP A 51 0.41 18.26 -0.22
CA ASP A 51 -0.98 18.55 -0.63
C ASP A 51 -1.93 18.89 0.52
N ASN A 52 -1.45 18.87 1.77
CA ASN A 52 -2.29 19.15 2.95
C ASN A 52 -1.96 20.47 3.66
N LYS A 53 -1.56 21.50 2.89
CA LYS A 53 -1.78 22.88 3.34
C LYS A 53 -3.14 23.33 2.82
N PRO A 54 -4.12 23.66 3.68
CA PRO A 54 -5.30 24.38 3.21
C PRO A 54 -4.79 25.64 2.51
N LYS A 55 -5.04 25.76 1.21
CA LYS A 55 -4.85 27.01 0.47
C LYS A 55 -5.72 28.07 1.17
N LYS A 56 -5.09 28.91 1.97
CA LYS A 56 -5.65 30.16 2.48
C LYS A 56 -5.07 31.30 1.67
#